data_AF-A0A9E3NPH4-F1
#
_entry.id   AF-A0A9E3NPH4-F1
#
_cell.length_a   1.000
_cell.length_b   1.000
_cell.length_c   1.000
_cell.angle_alpha   90.00
_cell.angle_beta   90.00
_cell.angle_gamma   90.00
#
_symmetry.space_group_name_H-M   'P 1'
#
loop_
_entity.id
_entity.type
_entity.pdbx_description
1 polymer ?
#
loop_
_entity_poly.entity_id
_entity_poly.type
_entity_poly.pdbx_seq_one_letter_code
_entity_poly.pdbx_strand_id
1 'polypeptide(L)'
;MRRSFALASAVVVAALFACETSDDDGVVAYRGGAQPILEARCVRCHADSAPAGGFSASSYLGAVGCTASGAPALAAALDRADHAQHLSAEERAVLVAWLAAGSPRSVASLHGAGFADPRSPSSHGRMLRASGYAPITDASHPDACGTCHDGAVRREGIAFGAPDAPSCTSCHAQPGGVLACSTCHGHNDKAYPPRNPCFFPSDRADRTHAAHVEASASRARGLACAACHPTPGAGDFSGVHANGYTDVAFDYTIAGREAKHDATSGRCAGTCHDRGGARPAPAWGETAMTCNDCHASPPADHYRGACTSCHREANATGTALIAPALHADGKVDLGDGSGRCGACHGRGDDPWPDTGAHRAHAAPASALQVACETCHDAPGAGEAHPRGTGTPAIRLAGLATRGGRRASYDPVTKTCSGTYCHEGSGAALAAPRWTDGADARACNSCHGAPPPPPHAQSATCGGAACHEGRTTGLAMTAAGRLSHVDGVIDRGPP
;
A
#
# COMPACT_ATOMS: atom_id res chain seq x y z
N MET A 1 -4.53 22.90 -93.97
CA MET A 1 -5.54 23.70 -93.24
C MET A 1 -5.29 23.52 -91.74
N ARG A 2 -5.15 24.66 -91.02
CA ARG A 2 -5.49 24.97 -89.61
C ARG A 2 -5.37 23.86 -88.54
N ARG A 3 -4.92 24.09 -87.31
CA ARG A 3 -4.30 25.21 -86.56
C ARG A 3 -3.93 24.59 -85.20
N SER A 4 -2.87 25.10 -84.60
CA SER A 4 -2.38 24.88 -83.24
C SER A 4 -3.45 24.95 -82.15
N PHE A 5 -3.24 24.26 -81.02
CA PHE A 5 -3.02 24.84 -79.67
C PHE A 5 -3.27 23.78 -78.58
N ALA A 6 -2.24 23.51 -77.77
CA ALA A 6 -2.21 23.77 -76.33
C ALA A 6 -1.34 22.71 -75.61
N LEU A 7 -0.10 23.10 -75.31
CA LEU A 7 0.69 22.54 -74.23
C LEU A 7 -0.09 22.74 -72.92
N ALA A 8 -0.37 21.66 -72.20
CA ALA A 8 -0.66 21.73 -70.77
C ALA A 8 0.64 21.41 -70.03
N SER A 9 1.43 22.45 -69.73
CA SER A 9 2.50 22.37 -68.74
C SER A 9 1.88 22.04 -67.39
N ALA A 10 2.19 20.85 -66.87
CA ALA A 10 1.92 20.51 -65.48
C ALA A 10 2.82 21.36 -64.58
N VAL A 11 2.30 22.48 -64.11
CA VAL A 11 2.85 23.20 -62.97
C VAL A 11 2.51 22.36 -61.73
N VAL A 12 3.46 21.52 -61.31
CA VAL A 12 3.46 20.97 -59.95
C VAL A 12 3.75 22.15 -59.03
N VAL A 13 2.69 22.79 -58.52
CA VAL A 13 2.80 23.67 -57.35
C VAL A 13 3.06 22.74 -56.18
N ALA A 14 4.33 22.44 -55.91
CA ALA A 14 4.75 22.02 -54.60
C ALA A 14 4.39 23.17 -53.66
N ALA A 15 3.31 23.02 -52.89
CA ALA A 15 2.98 23.89 -51.79
C ALA A 15 4.03 23.71 -50.70
N LEU A 16 5.20 24.29 -50.93
CA LEU A 16 6.18 24.61 -49.90
C LEU A 16 5.51 25.66 -49.02
N PHE A 17 4.82 25.22 -47.97
CA PHE A 17 4.78 26.02 -46.75
C PHE A 17 6.21 26.00 -46.22
N ALA A 18 7.06 26.86 -46.78
CA ALA A 18 8.34 27.17 -46.22
C ALA A 18 8.08 27.78 -44.85
N CYS A 19 8.45 27.07 -43.79
CA CYS A 19 8.72 27.73 -42.53
C CYS A 19 9.84 28.74 -42.83
N GLU A 20 9.49 30.00 -42.95
CA GLU A 20 10.41 31.09 -43.23
C GLU A 20 11.46 31.10 -42.13
N THR A 21 12.68 30.67 -42.46
CA THR A 21 13.80 30.63 -41.53
C THR A 21 14.10 32.05 -41.08
N SER A 22 14.07 32.31 -39.78
CA SER A 22 14.66 33.52 -39.24
C SER A 22 16.16 33.48 -39.53
N ASP A 23 16.71 34.52 -40.15
CA ASP A 23 18.17 34.67 -40.30
C ASP A 23 18.76 35.10 -38.96
N ASP A 24 18.88 34.17 -38.01
CA ASP A 24 19.58 34.37 -36.73
C ASP A 24 20.94 33.65 -36.76
N ASP A 25 21.79 34.04 -37.71
CA ASP A 25 23.21 33.67 -37.78
C ASP A 25 23.96 34.25 -36.56
N GLY A 26 23.84 33.62 -35.40
CA GLY A 26 24.49 34.07 -34.16
C GLY A 26 23.90 33.51 -32.86
N VAL A 27 22.76 32.81 -32.92
CA VAL A 27 22.16 32.21 -31.72
C VAL A 27 22.90 30.95 -31.30
N VAL A 28 23.42 30.93 -30.07
CA VAL A 28 24.03 29.73 -29.51
C VAL A 28 22.95 28.71 -29.12
N ALA A 29 23.07 27.53 -29.72
CA ALA A 29 22.22 26.38 -29.53
C ALA A 29 22.57 25.52 -28.31
N TYR A 30 21.61 24.75 -27.79
CA TYR A 30 21.94 23.62 -26.90
C TYR A 30 22.68 22.52 -27.67
N ARG A 31 22.01 21.85 -28.62
CA ARG A 31 22.63 20.83 -29.45
C ARG A 31 23.67 21.45 -30.39
N GLY A 32 24.88 20.92 -30.38
CA GLY A 32 26.00 21.43 -31.19
C GLY A 32 26.67 22.71 -30.67
N GLY A 33 26.15 23.32 -29.60
CA GLY A 33 26.74 24.50 -28.95
C GLY A 33 27.06 24.26 -27.48
N ALA A 34 26.10 24.49 -26.59
CA ALA A 34 26.29 24.35 -25.14
C ALA A 34 26.44 22.88 -24.67
N GLN A 35 25.74 21.93 -25.31
CA GLN A 35 25.72 20.53 -24.88
C GLN A 35 27.12 19.89 -24.82
N PRO A 36 27.99 19.99 -25.86
CA PRO A 36 29.36 19.45 -25.79
C PRO A 36 30.18 20.00 -24.61
N ILE A 37 30.01 21.28 -24.28
CA ILE A 37 30.70 21.91 -23.14
C ILE A 37 30.19 21.33 -21.82
N LEU A 38 28.87 21.21 -21.67
CA LEU A 38 28.23 20.64 -20.47
C LEU A 38 28.65 19.18 -20.26
N GLU A 39 28.70 18.39 -21.33
CA GLU A 39 29.15 16.99 -21.29
C GLU A 39 30.63 16.88 -20.90
N ALA A 40 31.50 17.71 -21.48
CA ALA A 40 32.94 17.67 -21.22
C ALA A 40 33.32 18.21 -19.83
N ARG A 41 32.61 19.22 -19.32
CA ARG A 41 33.01 19.99 -18.13
C ARG A 41 32.15 19.74 -16.91
N CYS A 42 30.86 19.46 -17.09
CA CYS A 42 29.89 19.48 -15.98
C CYS A 42 29.37 18.09 -15.63
N VAL A 43 29.06 17.23 -16.61
CA VAL A 43 28.36 15.95 -16.38
C VAL A 43 29.10 15.03 -15.40
N ARG A 44 30.44 15.07 -15.35
CA ARG A 44 31.22 14.30 -14.36
C ARG A 44 30.76 14.50 -12.91
N CYS A 45 30.36 15.72 -12.56
CA CYS A 45 29.90 16.07 -11.21
C CYS A 45 28.38 16.33 -11.14
N HIS A 46 27.74 16.56 -12.29
CA HIS A 46 26.33 16.96 -12.40
C HIS A 46 25.54 15.99 -13.31
N ALA A 47 25.76 14.69 -13.16
CA ALA A 47 24.97 13.66 -13.86
C ALA A 47 23.61 13.43 -13.18
N ASP A 48 22.60 12.99 -13.96
CA ASP A 48 21.24 12.73 -13.45
C ASP A 48 21.17 11.74 -12.28
N SER A 49 22.11 10.79 -12.20
CA SER A 49 22.11 9.75 -11.17
C SER A 49 22.48 10.26 -9.78
N ALA A 50 23.27 11.33 -9.69
CA ALA A 50 23.73 11.91 -8.44
C ALA A 50 24.17 13.39 -8.64
N PRO A 51 23.24 14.28 -9.00
CA PRO A 51 23.59 15.66 -9.34
C PRO A 51 24.07 16.42 -8.10
N ALA A 52 25.33 16.87 -8.10
CA ALA A 52 25.83 17.72 -7.04
C ALA A 52 24.98 19.00 -6.93
N GLY A 53 24.54 19.33 -5.72
CA GLY A 53 23.69 20.51 -5.47
C GLY A 53 22.28 20.45 -6.07
N GLY A 54 21.82 19.26 -6.51
CA GLY A 54 20.50 19.08 -7.12
C GLY A 54 20.39 19.61 -8.55
N PHE A 55 21.52 19.93 -9.19
CA PHE A 55 21.60 20.41 -10.56
C PHE A 55 22.18 19.34 -11.50
N SER A 56 21.47 19.05 -12.59
CA SER A 56 21.96 18.14 -13.64
C SER A 56 22.31 18.90 -14.92
N ALA A 57 23.45 18.57 -15.52
CA ALA A 57 23.89 19.07 -16.82
C ALA A 57 23.59 18.10 -17.98
N SER A 58 22.91 16.98 -17.70
CA SER A 58 22.77 15.84 -18.64
C SER A 58 21.70 16.03 -19.71
N SER A 59 20.84 17.04 -19.56
CA SER A 59 19.76 17.34 -20.50
C SER A 59 19.52 18.85 -20.57
N TYR A 60 18.81 19.30 -21.62
CA TYR A 60 18.41 20.70 -21.75
C TYR A 60 17.66 21.19 -20.51
N LEU A 61 16.62 20.45 -20.09
CA LEU A 61 15.79 20.82 -18.94
C LEU A 61 16.57 20.76 -17.62
N GLY A 62 17.49 19.82 -17.46
CA GLY A 62 18.41 19.82 -16.32
C GLY A 62 19.27 21.08 -16.30
N ALA A 63 19.88 21.41 -17.44
CA ALA A 63 20.85 22.49 -17.57
C ALA A 63 20.25 23.89 -17.39
N VAL A 64 18.99 24.11 -17.80
CA VAL A 64 18.26 25.36 -17.54
C VAL A 64 17.53 25.37 -16.19
N GLY A 65 17.61 24.26 -15.45
CA GLY A 65 16.97 24.06 -14.16
C GLY A 65 17.55 24.92 -13.03
N CYS A 66 17.03 24.68 -11.82
CA CYS A 66 17.35 25.45 -10.64
C CYS A 66 18.02 24.56 -9.59
N THR A 67 18.73 25.19 -8.65
CA THR A 67 19.21 24.53 -7.44
C THR A 67 18.03 24.22 -6.52
N ALA A 68 18.28 23.48 -5.43
CA ALA A 68 17.28 23.28 -4.37
C ALA A 68 16.73 24.58 -3.77
N SER A 69 17.44 25.71 -3.89
CA SER A 69 16.98 27.02 -3.44
C SER A 69 16.12 27.77 -4.47
N GLY A 70 15.84 27.16 -5.62
CA GLY A 70 15.02 27.74 -6.70
C GLY A 70 15.74 28.77 -7.58
N ALA A 71 17.04 28.99 -7.38
CA ALA A 71 17.83 29.89 -8.22
C ALA A 71 18.32 29.18 -9.50
N PRO A 72 18.39 29.84 -10.67
CA PRO A 72 18.97 29.27 -11.88
C PRO A 72 20.36 28.70 -11.61
N ALA A 73 20.51 27.39 -11.75
CA ALA A 73 21.67 26.68 -11.20
C ALA A 73 22.94 26.95 -12.00
N LEU A 74 22.87 26.86 -13.32
CA LEU A 74 24.05 27.03 -14.18
C LEU A 74 24.58 28.46 -14.11
N ALA A 75 23.72 29.47 -14.27
CA ALA A 75 24.12 30.87 -14.19
C ALA A 75 24.79 31.20 -12.84
N ALA A 76 24.17 30.78 -11.73
CA ALA A 76 24.74 30.98 -10.40
C ALA A 76 26.07 30.24 -10.19
N ALA A 77 26.22 29.04 -10.77
CA ALA A 77 27.46 28.27 -10.69
C ALA A 77 28.60 28.96 -11.45
N LEU A 78 28.34 29.50 -12.64
CA LEU A 78 29.34 30.15 -13.50
C LEU A 78 30.01 31.38 -12.86
N ASP A 79 29.39 31.96 -11.84
CA ASP A 79 29.90 33.15 -11.14
C ASP A 79 30.67 32.81 -9.85
N ARG A 80 30.68 31.54 -9.42
CA ARG A 80 31.42 31.14 -8.23
C ARG A 80 32.91 30.98 -8.53
N ALA A 81 33.76 31.46 -7.64
CA ALA A 81 35.21 31.37 -7.78
C ALA A 81 35.73 29.92 -7.91
N ASP A 82 35.07 28.96 -7.26
CA ASP A 82 35.42 27.54 -7.34
C ASP A 82 34.98 26.85 -8.64
N HIS A 83 34.09 27.46 -9.43
CA HIS A 83 33.65 26.96 -10.73
C HIS A 83 34.24 27.75 -11.90
N ALA A 84 34.62 29.01 -11.69
CA ALA A 84 35.26 29.86 -12.68
C ALA A 84 36.55 29.26 -13.26
N GLN A 85 37.25 28.41 -12.50
CA GLN A 85 38.48 27.75 -12.95
C GLN A 85 38.25 26.52 -13.84
N HIS A 86 37.01 26.04 -13.95
CA HIS A 86 36.69 24.84 -14.73
C HIS A 86 36.33 25.12 -16.20
N LEU A 87 36.22 26.40 -16.58
CA LEU A 87 35.85 26.84 -17.92
C LEU A 87 36.84 27.89 -18.44
N SER A 88 37.16 27.80 -19.73
CA SER A 88 37.78 28.92 -20.45
C SER A 88 36.81 30.10 -20.57
N ALA A 89 37.35 31.29 -20.87
CA ALA A 89 36.53 32.49 -21.09
C ALA A 89 35.57 32.29 -22.28
N GLU A 90 36.02 31.59 -23.32
CA GLU A 90 35.26 31.24 -24.51
C GLU A 90 34.12 30.27 -24.18
N GLU A 91 34.39 29.17 -23.47
CA GLU A 91 33.36 28.21 -23.06
C GLU A 91 32.29 28.88 -22.17
N ARG A 92 32.70 29.74 -21.24
CA ARG A 92 31.77 30.52 -20.40
C ARG A 92 30.91 31.46 -21.24
N ALA A 93 31.48 32.14 -22.23
CA ALA A 93 30.73 33.03 -23.12
C ALA A 93 29.67 32.26 -23.93
N VAL A 94 29.99 31.06 -24.42
CA VAL A 94 29.04 30.18 -25.12
C VAL A 94 27.87 29.79 -24.21
N LEU A 95 28.15 29.35 -22.97
CA LEU A 95 27.10 28.96 -22.03
C LEU A 95 26.19 30.14 -21.63
N VAL A 96 26.76 31.33 -21.40
CA VAL A 96 25.99 32.54 -21.08
C VAL A 96 25.13 32.97 -22.27
N ALA A 97 25.68 32.98 -23.48
CA ALA A 97 24.94 33.30 -24.70
C ALA A 97 23.80 32.31 -24.95
N TRP A 98 24.05 31.01 -24.73
CA TRP A 98 23.01 29.99 -24.83
C TRP A 98 21.91 30.17 -23.78
N LEU A 99 22.26 30.45 -22.53
CA LEU A 99 21.26 30.69 -21.47
C LEU A 99 20.36 31.89 -21.79
N ALA A 100 20.91 32.93 -22.42
CA ALA A 100 20.15 34.08 -22.87
C ALA A 100 19.23 33.75 -24.07
N ALA A 101 19.69 32.92 -24.99
CA ALA A 101 18.91 32.50 -26.15
C ALA A 101 17.83 31.46 -25.81
N GLY A 102 18.10 30.57 -24.86
CA GLY A 102 17.23 29.46 -24.49
C GLY A 102 16.97 28.46 -25.63
N SER A 103 17.80 28.44 -26.69
CA SER A 103 17.55 27.62 -27.87
C SER A 103 17.87 26.14 -27.61
N PRO A 104 16.92 25.20 -27.83
CA PRO A 104 17.21 23.77 -27.76
C PRO A 104 17.91 23.23 -29.02
N ARG A 105 18.00 24.01 -30.11
CA ARG A 105 18.40 23.54 -31.46
C ARG A 105 19.62 24.29 -32.02
N SER A 106 20.37 23.63 -32.90
CA SER A 106 21.63 24.02 -33.59
C SER A 106 21.58 25.21 -34.57
N VAL A 107 20.41 25.67 -35.02
CA VAL A 107 20.24 26.80 -35.97
C VAL A 107 18.99 27.60 -35.66
N ALA A 108 18.89 28.80 -36.23
CA ALA A 108 17.90 29.85 -35.97
C ALA A 108 16.49 29.33 -35.64
N SER A 109 15.95 29.87 -34.54
CA SER A 109 14.70 29.40 -33.97
C SER A 109 13.52 30.11 -34.64
N LEU A 110 12.68 29.33 -35.36
CA LEU A 110 11.36 29.76 -35.84
C LEU A 110 10.46 30.26 -34.69
N HIS A 111 10.77 29.86 -33.46
CA HIS A 111 10.12 30.35 -32.25
C HIS A 111 11.05 31.28 -31.49
N GLY A 112 10.56 32.40 -30.97
CA GLY A 112 11.39 33.34 -30.22
C GLY A 112 12.06 32.72 -28.99
N ALA A 113 13.09 33.42 -28.48
CA ALA A 113 13.75 33.08 -27.23
C ALA A 113 12.72 32.86 -26.11
N GLY A 114 12.89 31.79 -25.34
CA GLY A 114 12.00 31.41 -24.24
C GLY A 114 10.84 30.48 -24.61
N PHE A 115 10.60 30.16 -25.89
CA PHE A 115 9.52 29.21 -26.25
C PHE A 115 9.71 27.82 -25.60
N ALA A 116 10.95 27.36 -25.46
CA ALA A 116 11.30 26.09 -24.82
C ALA A 116 11.54 26.20 -23.30
N ASP A 117 11.57 27.40 -22.73
CA ASP A 117 11.77 27.61 -21.28
C ASP A 117 10.41 27.66 -20.57
N PRO A 118 10.04 26.69 -19.72
CA PRO A 118 8.76 26.68 -19.00
C PRO A 118 8.49 27.93 -18.14
N ARG A 119 9.55 28.64 -17.73
CA ARG A 119 9.45 29.86 -16.92
C ARG A 119 9.00 31.05 -17.77
N SER A 120 9.26 31.01 -19.07
CA SER A 120 8.95 32.12 -19.98
C SER A 120 7.45 32.36 -20.10
N PRO A 121 7.00 33.63 -20.17
CA PRO A 121 5.62 33.96 -20.54
C PRO A 121 5.27 33.51 -21.97
N SER A 122 6.26 33.40 -22.86
CA SER A 122 6.10 32.93 -24.26
C SER A 122 6.29 31.42 -24.43
N SER A 123 6.35 30.66 -23.31
CA SER A 123 6.58 29.21 -23.38
C SER A 123 5.46 28.47 -24.12
N HIS A 124 5.84 27.42 -24.85
CA HIS A 124 4.89 26.55 -25.55
C HIS A 124 3.82 25.99 -24.60
N GLY A 125 4.15 25.68 -23.35
CA GLY A 125 3.17 25.21 -22.36
C GLY A 125 2.10 26.24 -22.02
N ARG A 126 2.44 27.53 -21.94
CA ARG A 126 1.46 28.61 -21.73
C ARG A 126 0.63 28.87 -23.00
N MET A 127 1.27 28.83 -24.17
CA MET A 127 0.58 28.92 -25.45
C MET A 127 -0.46 27.80 -25.58
N LEU A 128 -0.05 26.55 -25.38
CA LEU A 128 -0.95 25.39 -25.47
C LEU A 128 -2.13 25.51 -24.51
N ARG A 129 -1.90 25.94 -23.27
CA ARG A 129 -2.98 26.18 -22.31
C ARG A 129 -3.98 27.24 -22.79
N ALA A 130 -3.49 28.35 -23.36
CA ALA A 130 -4.35 29.41 -23.91
C ALA A 130 -5.17 28.92 -25.12
N SER A 131 -4.65 27.96 -25.89
CA SER A 131 -5.33 27.33 -27.02
C SER A 131 -6.20 26.12 -26.64
N GLY A 132 -6.38 25.82 -25.35
CA GLY A 132 -7.09 24.61 -24.91
C GLY A 132 -6.44 23.31 -25.40
N TYR A 133 -5.12 23.32 -25.62
CA TYR A 133 -4.30 22.20 -26.13
C TYR A 133 -4.69 21.70 -27.55
N ALA A 134 -5.53 22.43 -28.28
CA ALA A 134 -5.92 22.08 -29.65
C ALA A 134 -4.72 21.86 -30.59
N PRO A 135 -3.62 22.65 -30.55
CA PRO A 135 -2.48 22.46 -31.44
C PRO A 135 -1.77 21.09 -31.36
N ILE A 136 -1.95 20.32 -30.28
CA ILE A 136 -1.34 18.99 -30.12
C ILE A 136 -2.36 17.85 -30.18
N THR A 137 -3.66 18.16 -30.13
CA THR A 137 -4.76 17.18 -30.08
C THR A 137 -5.61 17.16 -31.36
N ASP A 138 -5.66 18.27 -32.10
CA ASP A 138 -6.44 18.40 -33.33
C ASP A 138 -5.52 18.60 -34.55
N ALA A 139 -5.50 17.59 -35.41
CA ALA A 139 -4.73 17.57 -36.66
C ALA A 139 -5.17 18.67 -37.66
N SER A 140 -6.40 19.15 -37.53
CA SER A 140 -6.99 20.15 -38.42
C SER A 140 -6.67 21.58 -37.99
N HIS A 141 -6.25 21.79 -36.74
CA HIS A 141 -5.95 23.10 -36.18
C HIS A 141 -4.90 23.86 -37.03
N PRO A 142 -5.06 25.17 -37.28
CA PRO A 142 -4.09 25.94 -38.08
C PRO A 142 -2.65 25.84 -37.58
N ASP A 143 -2.49 25.86 -36.25
CA ASP A 143 -1.20 25.76 -35.58
C ASP A 143 -0.83 24.32 -35.16
N ALA A 144 -1.39 23.29 -35.83
CA ALA A 144 -1.14 21.89 -35.47
C ALA A 144 0.37 21.58 -35.46
N CYS A 145 0.91 21.35 -34.27
CA CYS A 145 2.35 21.20 -34.05
C CYS A 145 2.91 19.96 -34.75
N GLY A 146 2.07 18.93 -34.93
CA GLY A 146 2.39 17.69 -35.65
C GLY A 146 2.66 17.88 -37.14
N THR A 147 2.48 19.10 -37.68
CA THR A 147 2.92 19.47 -39.03
C THR A 147 4.45 19.48 -39.14
N CYS A 148 5.14 19.90 -38.09
CA CYS A 148 6.60 20.01 -38.08
C CYS A 148 7.27 19.14 -37.00
N HIS A 149 6.57 18.85 -35.91
CA HIS A 149 7.12 18.15 -34.75
C HIS A 149 6.61 16.71 -34.65
N ASP A 150 7.53 15.77 -34.42
CA ASP A 150 7.15 14.42 -34.02
C ASP A 150 6.67 14.41 -32.55
N GLY A 151 5.71 13.53 -32.22
CA GLY A 151 5.20 13.39 -30.85
C GLY A 151 3.91 14.16 -30.54
N ALA A 152 3.31 14.82 -31.52
CA ALA A 152 1.95 15.36 -31.49
C ALA A 152 1.06 14.69 -32.56
N VAL A 153 -0.26 14.93 -32.52
CA VAL A 153 -1.17 14.46 -33.58
C VAL A 153 -0.76 15.07 -34.92
N ARG A 154 -0.47 14.22 -35.92
CA ARG A 154 -0.03 14.65 -37.25
C ARG A 154 -1.21 14.98 -38.16
N ARG A 155 -1.06 16.05 -38.95
CA ARG A 155 -1.97 16.38 -40.04
C ARG A 155 -1.91 15.29 -41.14
N GLU A 156 -3.06 15.03 -41.75
CA GLU A 156 -3.15 14.10 -42.88
C GLU A 156 -2.18 14.50 -44.00
N GLY A 157 -1.47 13.52 -44.57
CA GLY A 157 -0.47 13.74 -45.61
C GLY A 157 0.94 14.09 -45.11
N ILE A 158 1.14 14.34 -43.81
CA ILE A 158 2.47 14.56 -43.21
C ILE A 158 3.00 13.26 -42.60
N ALA A 159 3.99 12.65 -43.26
CA ALA A 159 4.56 11.37 -42.83
C ALA A 159 5.69 11.51 -41.80
N PHE A 160 6.42 12.63 -41.83
CA PHE A 160 7.60 12.87 -40.99
C PHE A 160 7.59 14.31 -40.50
N GLY A 161 8.17 14.55 -39.31
CA GLY A 161 8.46 15.90 -38.85
C GLY A 161 9.40 16.64 -39.81
N ALA A 162 9.41 17.97 -39.69
CA ALA A 162 10.32 18.81 -40.43
C ALA A 162 11.78 18.43 -40.10
N PRO A 163 12.70 18.42 -41.09
CA PRO A 163 14.10 18.17 -40.84
C PRO A 163 14.62 19.02 -39.69
N ASP A 164 15.44 18.39 -38.85
CA ASP A 164 16.01 18.95 -37.65
C ASP A 164 15.03 19.35 -36.55
N ALA A 165 13.70 19.38 -36.74
CA ALA A 165 12.72 19.69 -35.68
C ALA A 165 12.79 18.70 -34.51
N PRO A 166 12.61 19.14 -33.24
CA PRO A 166 12.80 18.28 -32.09
C PRO A 166 11.52 17.48 -31.95
N SER A 167 11.65 16.17 -31.81
CA SER A 167 10.52 15.39 -31.31
C SER A 167 10.13 15.95 -29.94
N CYS A 168 8.83 16.10 -29.68
CA CYS A 168 8.34 16.49 -28.36
C CYS A 168 8.86 15.52 -27.27
N THR A 169 9.05 14.26 -27.63
CA THR A 169 9.57 13.22 -26.73
C THR A 169 11.06 13.34 -26.41
N SER A 170 11.80 14.22 -27.08
CA SER A 170 13.20 14.50 -26.70
C SER A 170 13.32 15.24 -25.37
N CYS A 171 12.28 15.98 -24.99
CA CYS A 171 12.17 16.65 -23.69
C CYS A 171 11.10 15.99 -22.81
N HIS A 172 9.99 15.55 -23.40
CA HIS A 172 8.92 14.81 -22.72
C HIS A 172 9.12 13.29 -22.88
N ALA A 173 10.19 12.77 -22.29
CA ALA A 173 10.63 11.38 -22.52
C ALA A 173 9.82 10.31 -21.76
N GLN A 174 8.88 10.70 -20.91
CA GLN A 174 8.09 9.77 -20.10
C GLN A 174 7.14 8.93 -20.97
N PRO A 175 6.73 7.72 -20.52
CA PRO A 175 5.66 6.97 -21.17
C PRO A 175 4.39 7.82 -21.33
N GLY A 176 3.90 7.97 -22.55
CA GLY A 176 2.82 8.90 -22.91
C GLY A 176 3.27 10.25 -23.46
N GLY A 177 4.57 10.56 -23.42
CA GLY A 177 5.16 11.73 -24.04
C GLY A 177 4.59 13.05 -23.49
N VAL A 178 4.18 13.93 -24.40
CA VAL A 178 3.49 15.18 -24.05
C VAL A 178 2.15 14.97 -23.35
N LEU A 179 1.58 13.77 -23.46
CA LEU A 179 0.30 13.38 -22.85
C LEU A 179 0.48 12.58 -21.56
N ALA A 180 1.71 12.40 -21.07
CA ALA A 180 1.95 11.77 -19.78
C ALA A 180 1.36 12.64 -18.65
N CYS A 181 0.71 12.01 -17.65
CA CYS A 181 0.16 12.74 -16.50
C CYS A 181 1.21 13.58 -15.77
N SER A 182 2.45 13.07 -15.68
CA SER A 182 3.58 13.79 -15.06
C SER A 182 4.01 15.05 -15.82
N THR A 183 3.66 15.18 -17.11
CA THR A 183 3.90 16.41 -17.87
C THR A 183 3.08 17.59 -17.35
N CYS A 184 1.86 17.34 -16.88
CA CYS A 184 0.93 18.38 -16.44
C CYS A 184 0.76 18.45 -14.93
N HIS A 185 0.80 17.32 -14.22
CA HIS A 185 0.52 17.26 -12.80
C HIS A 185 1.76 17.20 -11.93
N GLY A 186 2.87 16.63 -12.42
CA GLY A 186 4.04 16.37 -11.60
C GLY A 186 5.35 16.63 -12.31
N HIS A 187 6.32 15.75 -12.10
CA HIS A 187 7.63 15.82 -12.71
C HIS A 187 8.29 14.44 -12.66
N ASN A 188 9.16 14.15 -13.63
CA ASN A 188 9.81 12.85 -13.79
C ASN A 188 8.76 11.71 -13.88
N ASP A 189 8.91 10.69 -13.04
CA ASP A 189 8.03 9.53 -12.89
C ASP A 189 6.78 9.83 -12.04
N LYS A 190 6.72 10.99 -11.36
CA LYS A 190 5.58 11.36 -10.51
C LYS A 190 4.46 11.98 -11.32
N ALA A 191 3.34 11.25 -11.41
CA ALA A 191 2.12 11.65 -12.12
C ALA A 191 1.15 12.51 -11.30
N TYR A 192 1.59 13.08 -10.18
CA TYR A 192 0.79 13.89 -9.27
C TYR A 192 1.58 15.11 -8.78
N PRO A 193 0.89 16.17 -8.31
CA PRO A 193 1.53 17.37 -7.77
C PRO A 193 2.49 17.11 -6.60
N PRO A 194 3.43 18.04 -6.35
CA PRO A 194 3.67 19.27 -7.09
C PRO A 194 4.47 19.02 -8.39
N ARG A 195 4.29 19.90 -9.37
CA ARG A 195 5.25 20.00 -10.48
C ARG A 195 6.60 20.49 -9.98
N ASN A 196 7.62 20.42 -10.84
CA ASN A 196 8.95 20.90 -10.51
C ASN A 196 8.90 22.39 -10.09
N PRO A 197 9.23 22.72 -8.82
CA PRO A 197 9.14 24.09 -8.30
C PRO A 197 10.04 25.10 -9.02
N CYS A 198 11.12 24.65 -9.68
CA CYS A 198 11.96 25.53 -10.49
C CYS A 198 11.18 26.15 -11.66
N PHE A 199 10.36 25.34 -12.31
CA PHE A 199 9.59 25.74 -13.48
C PHE A 199 8.21 26.27 -13.12
N PHE A 200 7.69 25.87 -11.95
CA PHE A 200 6.36 26.23 -11.46
C PHE A 200 6.42 26.71 -10.00
N PRO A 201 7.12 27.82 -9.70
CA PRO A 201 7.32 28.30 -8.32
C PRO A 201 6.02 28.79 -7.65
N SER A 202 4.99 29.08 -8.43
CA SER A 202 3.66 29.47 -7.93
C SER A 202 2.77 28.28 -7.55
N ASP A 203 3.20 27.05 -7.85
CA ASP A 203 2.44 25.87 -7.46
C ASP A 203 2.44 25.73 -5.93
N ARG A 204 1.28 25.37 -5.37
CA ARG A 204 1.16 25.14 -3.93
C ARG A 204 2.09 23.99 -3.54
N ALA A 205 2.77 24.13 -2.41
CA ALA A 205 3.45 23.01 -1.77
C ALA A 205 2.45 21.88 -1.54
N ASP A 206 2.73 20.70 -2.08
CA ASP A 206 1.80 19.58 -2.03
C ASP A 206 2.42 18.39 -1.30
N ARG A 207 1.82 18.08 -0.16
CA ARG A 207 2.10 16.88 0.64
C ARG A 207 0.89 15.95 0.68
N THR A 208 -0.24 16.41 0.15
CA THR A 208 -1.53 15.71 0.23
C THR A 208 -1.54 14.55 -0.74
N HIS A 209 -1.13 14.74 -2.00
CA HIS A 209 -1.13 13.65 -2.97
C HIS A 209 -0.21 12.53 -2.52
N ALA A 210 1.06 12.81 -2.21
CA ALA A 210 2.02 11.78 -1.76
C ALA A 210 1.46 10.95 -0.58
N ALA A 211 0.81 11.59 0.39
CA ALA A 211 0.21 10.88 1.53
C ALA A 211 -0.94 9.92 1.17
N HIS A 212 -1.59 10.12 0.02
CA HIS A 212 -2.77 9.35 -0.38
C HIS A 212 -2.52 8.43 -1.57
N VAL A 213 -1.75 8.84 -2.57
CA VAL A 213 -1.53 8.10 -3.83
C VAL A 213 -0.32 7.17 -3.77
N GLU A 214 0.55 7.33 -2.78
CA GLU A 214 1.64 6.40 -2.50
C GLU A 214 1.23 5.37 -1.43
N ALA A 215 1.97 4.25 -1.37
CA ALA A 215 1.80 3.29 -0.29
C ALA A 215 2.31 3.88 1.04
N SER A 216 1.70 3.47 2.16
CA SER A 216 2.07 3.89 3.51
C SER A 216 1.95 2.72 4.50
N ALA A 217 2.42 2.92 5.74
CA ALA A 217 2.26 1.94 6.80
C ALA A 217 0.78 1.58 7.08
N SER A 218 -0.14 2.51 6.80
CA SER A 218 -1.57 2.32 7.03
C SER A 218 -2.30 1.80 5.79
N ARG A 219 -1.69 1.87 4.60
CA ARG A 219 -2.30 1.41 3.34
C ARG A 219 -1.24 0.84 2.41
N ALA A 220 -1.30 -0.46 2.14
CA ALA A 220 -0.36 -1.17 1.28
C ALA A 220 -0.34 -0.66 -0.18
N ARG A 221 -1.41 0.03 -0.62
CA ARG A 221 -1.51 0.67 -1.92
C ARG A 221 -2.12 2.05 -1.76
N GLY A 222 -1.63 3.01 -2.54
CA GLY A 222 -2.22 4.33 -2.63
C GLY A 222 -3.59 4.33 -3.30
N LEU A 223 -4.31 5.43 -3.10
CA LEU A 223 -5.59 5.71 -3.72
C LEU A 223 -5.42 6.01 -5.22
N ALA A 224 -6.37 5.53 -6.01
CA ALA A 224 -6.51 5.98 -7.38
C ALA A 224 -6.96 7.45 -7.39
N CYS A 225 -6.54 8.22 -8.39
CA CYS A 225 -6.90 9.63 -8.57
C CYS A 225 -8.43 9.86 -8.58
N ALA A 226 -9.17 8.91 -9.19
CA ALA A 226 -10.63 8.87 -9.24
C ALA A 226 -11.32 8.89 -7.86
N ALA A 227 -10.58 8.59 -6.78
CA ALA A 227 -11.11 8.68 -5.42
C ALA A 227 -11.43 10.11 -4.98
N CYS A 228 -10.76 11.11 -5.56
CA CYS A 228 -10.86 12.52 -5.15
C CYS A 228 -11.37 13.44 -6.26
N HIS A 229 -11.10 13.11 -7.52
CA HIS A 229 -11.55 13.91 -8.66
C HIS A 229 -11.74 13.02 -9.89
N PRO A 230 -12.58 13.42 -10.86
CA PRO A 230 -12.73 12.68 -12.11
C PRO A 230 -11.38 12.59 -12.84
N THR A 231 -11.05 11.41 -13.38
CA THR A 231 -9.90 11.23 -14.28
C THR A 231 -10.37 10.81 -15.65
N PRO A 232 -10.04 11.55 -16.72
CA PRO A 232 -10.28 11.06 -18.07
C PRO A 232 -9.39 9.86 -18.41
N GLY A 233 -9.80 9.11 -19.43
CA GLY A 233 -8.96 8.07 -20.02
C GLY A 233 -7.72 8.68 -20.70
N ALA A 234 -6.66 7.88 -20.85
CA ALA A 234 -5.46 8.32 -21.55
C ALA A 234 -5.80 8.81 -22.96
N GLY A 235 -5.43 10.06 -23.28
CA GLY A 235 -5.70 10.67 -24.60
C GLY A 235 -6.93 11.58 -24.66
N ASP A 236 -7.82 11.55 -23.67
CA ASP A 236 -8.98 12.45 -23.61
C ASP A 236 -8.64 13.70 -22.78
N PHE A 237 -8.11 14.71 -23.45
CA PHE A 237 -7.80 16.02 -22.88
C PHE A 237 -8.84 17.07 -23.24
N SER A 238 -10.01 16.64 -23.73
CA SER A 238 -11.08 17.54 -24.12
C SER A 238 -11.88 18.04 -22.91
N GLY A 239 -12.54 19.19 -23.05
CA GLY A 239 -13.47 19.69 -22.05
C GLY A 239 -12.83 20.18 -20.74
N VAL A 240 -13.37 19.73 -19.60
CA VAL A 240 -13.09 20.32 -18.28
C VAL A 240 -11.75 19.90 -17.67
N HIS A 241 -11.13 18.80 -18.11
CA HIS A 241 -9.88 18.32 -17.52
C HIS A 241 -8.70 19.27 -17.78
N ALA A 242 -8.73 19.98 -18.92
CA ALA A 242 -7.66 20.85 -19.38
C ALA A 242 -8.00 22.35 -19.27
N ASN A 243 -9.09 22.71 -18.57
CA ASN A 243 -9.57 24.10 -18.46
C ASN A 243 -8.85 24.93 -17.37
N GLY A 244 -7.86 24.33 -16.68
CA GLY A 244 -7.10 24.97 -15.61
C GLY A 244 -7.73 24.88 -14.22
N TYR A 245 -8.87 24.20 -14.08
CA TYR A 245 -9.54 23.92 -12.81
C TYR A 245 -9.55 22.41 -12.56
N THR A 246 -9.47 22.01 -11.29
CA THR A 246 -9.65 20.60 -10.89
C THR A 246 -10.85 20.53 -9.97
N ASP A 247 -11.90 19.85 -10.44
CA ASP A 247 -13.09 19.60 -9.64
C ASP A 247 -12.81 18.48 -8.63
N VAL A 248 -12.87 18.81 -7.35
CA VAL A 248 -12.82 17.79 -6.29
C VAL A 248 -14.21 17.19 -6.16
N ALA A 249 -14.36 15.98 -6.70
CA ALA A 249 -15.56 15.16 -6.61
C ALA A 249 -15.16 13.79 -6.08
N PHE A 250 -15.47 13.54 -4.81
CA PHE A 250 -15.07 12.31 -4.14
C PHE A 250 -15.85 11.10 -4.62
N ASP A 251 -15.15 9.97 -4.74
CA ASP A 251 -15.81 8.67 -4.73
C ASP A 251 -16.29 8.38 -3.31
N TYR A 252 -17.60 8.56 -3.08
CA TYR A 252 -18.21 8.36 -1.77
C TYR A 252 -18.16 6.92 -1.26
N THR A 253 -17.85 5.93 -2.12
CA THR A 253 -17.62 4.55 -1.67
C THR A 253 -16.28 4.39 -0.95
N ILE A 254 -15.34 5.29 -1.22
CA ILE A 254 -14.00 5.31 -0.61
C ILE A 254 -13.92 6.40 0.47
N ALA A 255 -14.36 7.62 0.15
CA ALA A 255 -14.21 8.79 1.01
C ALA A 255 -15.33 8.93 2.05
N GLY A 256 -16.40 8.14 1.96
CA GLY A 256 -17.59 8.26 2.80
C GLY A 256 -18.55 9.36 2.34
N ARG A 257 -19.84 9.24 2.69
CA ARG A 257 -20.89 10.19 2.26
C ARG A 257 -20.72 11.59 2.86
N GLU A 258 -19.97 11.69 3.94
CA GLU A 258 -19.58 12.91 4.63
C GLU A 258 -18.44 13.68 3.94
N ALA A 259 -17.85 13.10 2.88
CA ALA A 259 -16.68 13.67 2.22
C ALA A 259 -16.96 15.05 1.63
N LYS A 260 -16.14 16.03 2.04
CA LYS A 260 -16.25 17.43 1.62
C LYS A 260 -14.88 18.07 1.52
N HIS A 261 -14.72 18.93 0.53
CA HIS A 261 -13.55 19.78 0.35
C HIS A 261 -14.01 21.24 0.30
N ASP A 262 -13.44 22.06 1.17
CA ASP A 262 -13.59 23.51 1.12
C ASP A 262 -12.43 24.09 0.32
N ALA A 263 -12.70 24.54 -0.90
CA ALA A 263 -11.68 25.11 -1.78
C ALA A 263 -11.07 26.43 -1.26
N THR A 264 -11.77 27.16 -0.39
CA THR A 264 -11.29 28.43 0.18
C THR A 264 -10.27 28.16 1.29
N SER A 265 -10.60 27.27 2.23
CA SER A 265 -9.70 26.93 3.33
C SER A 265 -8.72 25.79 2.99
N GLY A 266 -8.98 25.06 1.92
CA GLY A 266 -8.30 23.82 1.55
C GLY A 266 -8.57 22.66 2.51
N ARG A 267 -9.60 22.75 3.37
CA ARG A 267 -9.89 21.71 4.37
C ARG A 267 -10.65 20.55 3.76
N CYS A 268 -10.27 19.35 4.20
CA CYS A 268 -10.91 18.10 3.82
C CYS A 268 -11.58 17.47 5.05
N ALA A 269 -12.72 16.82 4.83
CA ALA A 269 -13.34 15.90 5.78
C ALA A 269 -13.89 14.69 5.02
N GLY A 270 -14.08 13.55 5.69
CA GLY A 270 -14.41 12.27 5.06
C GLY A 270 -14.35 11.09 6.02
N THR A 271 -14.20 9.89 5.50
CA THR A 271 -14.18 8.69 6.34
C THR A 271 -12.93 8.56 7.21
N CYS A 272 -11.79 9.08 6.77
CA CYS A 272 -10.58 9.10 7.62
C CYS A 272 -10.40 10.42 8.37
N HIS A 273 -11.18 11.44 8.03
CA HIS A 273 -11.03 12.81 8.52
C HIS A 273 -12.35 13.24 9.14
N ASP A 274 -12.35 13.54 10.44
CA ASP A 274 -13.54 13.91 11.24
C ASP A 274 -14.11 12.73 12.06
N ARG A 275 -13.20 11.96 12.68
CA ARG A 275 -13.51 10.81 13.55
C ARG A 275 -13.21 11.07 15.03
N GLY A 276 -13.21 12.34 15.43
CA GLY A 276 -12.98 12.75 16.83
C GLY A 276 -11.53 12.65 17.31
N GLY A 277 -10.55 12.53 16.39
CA GLY A 277 -9.13 12.63 16.70
C GLY A 277 -8.67 14.07 16.89
N ALA A 278 -7.36 14.25 17.12
CA ALA A 278 -6.77 15.57 17.37
C ALA A 278 -6.81 16.51 16.14
N ARG A 279 -6.98 15.98 14.92
CA ARG A 279 -6.98 16.77 13.67
C ARG A 279 -8.11 16.29 12.73
N PRO A 280 -9.38 16.59 13.06
CA PRO A 280 -10.55 16.09 12.32
C PRO A 280 -10.72 16.68 10.92
N ALA A 281 -10.10 17.82 10.60
CA ALA A 281 -10.24 18.45 9.29
C ALA A 281 -8.90 19.03 8.80
N PRO A 282 -7.96 18.17 8.36
CA PRO A 282 -6.67 18.63 7.89
C PRO A 282 -6.83 19.53 6.66
N ALA A 283 -6.07 20.61 6.61
CA ALA A 283 -5.95 21.43 5.43
C ALA A 283 -4.92 20.85 4.44
N TRP A 284 -5.12 21.18 3.17
CA TRP A 284 -4.26 20.76 2.08
C TRP A 284 -2.79 21.17 2.32
N GLY A 285 -1.87 20.23 2.18
CA GLY A 285 -0.42 20.45 2.35
C GLY A 285 0.08 20.45 3.79
N GLU A 286 -0.78 20.14 4.77
CA GLU A 286 -0.35 19.93 6.15
C GLU A 286 0.59 18.72 6.32
N THR A 287 1.23 18.62 7.48
CA THR A 287 2.08 17.48 7.84
C THR A 287 1.26 16.19 7.94
N ALA A 288 1.94 15.07 7.63
CA ALA A 288 1.38 13.73 7.71
C ALA A 288 0.71 13.48 9.08
N MET A 289 -0.44 12.80 9.04
CA MET A 289 -1.21 12.45 10.23
C MET A 289 -0.53 11.31 10.99
N THR A 290 -0.68 11.35 12.32
CA THR A 290 -0.34 10.27 13.25
C THR A 290 -1.62 9.55 13.70
N CYS A 291 -1.49 8.43 14.40
CA CYS A 291 -2.62 7.57 14.75
C CYS A 291 -3.76 8.33 15.48
N ASN A 292 -3.38 9.18 16.45
CA ASN A 292 -4.33 9.93 17.28
C ASN A 292 -4.93 11.16 16.58
N ASP A 293 -4.42 11.51 15.39
CA ASP A 293 -4.94 12.64 14.62
C ASP A 293 -6.29 12.30 13.98
N CYS A 294 -6.48 11.03 13.58
CA CYS A 294 -7.71 10.57 12.95
C CYS A 294 -8.83 10.35 13.99
N HIS A 295 -8.53 9.55 15.02
CA HIS A 295 -9.45 9.15 16.09
C HIS A 295 -8.67 8.97 17.40
N ALA A 296 -9.35 8.96 18.54
CA ALA A 296 -8.72 8.55 19.79
C ALA A 296 -8.32 7.06 19.70
N SER A 297 -7.07 6.71 19.99
CA SER A 297 -6.62 5.32 20.06
C SER A 297 -6.33 4.92 21.51
N PRO A 298 -7.11 4.02 22.14
CA PRO A 298 -8.27 3.34 21.57
C PRO A 298 -9.53 4.24 21.51
N PRO A 299 -10.52 3.92 20.65
CA PRO A 299 -11.77 4.69 20.53
C PRO A 299 -12.56 4.78 21.83
N ALA A 300 -13.53 5.70 21.87
CA ALA A 300 -14.54 5.71 22.93
C ALA A 300 -15.25 4.35 23.02
N ASP A 301 -15.55 3.91 24.24
CA ASP A 301 -16.18 2.62 24.58
C ASP A 301 -15.33 1.36 24.27
N HIS A 302 -14.07 1.52 23.88
CA HIS A 302 -13.13 0.41 23.79
C HIS A 302 -12.67 -0.07 25.18
N TYR A 303 -12.37 -1.36 25.30
CA TYR A 303 -11.77 -1.95 26.51
C TYR A 303 -10.49 -1.19 26.90
N ARG A 304 -10.40 -0.78 28.18
CA ARG A 304 -9.31 0.05 28.72
C ARG A 304 -8.09 -0.74 29.23
N GLY A 305 -8.00 -2.04 28.97
CA GLY A 305 -6.85 -2.87 29.35
C GLY A 305 -5.80 -3.02 28.24
N ALA A 306 -4.82 -3.91 28.46
CA ALA A 306 -3.72 -4.12 27.52
C ALA A 306 -4.21 -4.64 26.16
N CYS A 307 -3.68 -4.09 25.06
CA CYS A 307 -4.03 -4.45 23.68
C CYS A 307 -3.85 -5.96 23.43
N THR A 308 -2.83 -6.57 24.04
CA THR A 308 -2.52 -8.02 23.96
C THR A 308 -3.64 -8.92 24.47
N SER A 309 -4.64 -8.38 25.16
CA SER A 309 -5.82 -9.13 25.60
C SER A 309 -6.67 -9.59 24.41
N CYS A 310 -6.67 -8.83 23.31
CA CYS A 310 -7.48 -9.10 22.13
C CYS A 310 -6.67 -9.09 20.82
N HIS A 311 -5.57 -8.36 20.75
CA HIS A 311 -4.78 -8.15 19.54
C HIS A 311 -3.41 -8.85 19.64
N ARG A 312 -3.11 -9.78 18.74
CA ARG A 312 -1.78 -10.45 18.72
C ARG A 312 -0.69 -9.55 18.16
N GLU A 313 -1.07 -8.63 17.29
CA GLU A 313 -0.26 -7.59 16.68
C GLU A 313 0.02 -6.41 17.62
N ALA A 314 -0.35 -6.50 18.89
CA ALA A 314 0.08 -5.54 19.90
C ALA A 314 1.60 -5.65 20.15
N ASN A 315 2.23 -4.53 20.52
CA ASN A 315 3.59 -4.54 21.01
C ASN A 315 3.72 -5.37 22.30
N ALA A 316 4.94 -5.74 22.67
CA ALA A 316 5.20 -6.61 23.83
C ALA A 316 4.64 -6.07 25.15
N THR A 317 4.51 -4.75 25.30
CA THR A 317 3.94 -4.09 26.48
C THR A 317 2.42 -3.99 26.45
N GLY A 318 1.77 -4.36 25.34
CA GLY A 318 0.33 -4.26 25.16
C GLY A 318 -0.22 -2.84 25.21
N THR A 319 0.56 -1.85 24.79
CA THR A 319 0.21 -0.42 24.82
C THR A 319 -0.08 0.19 23.45
N ALA A 320 0.31 -0.48 22.37
CA ALA A 320 0.08 -0.02 21.01
C ALA A 320 0.06 -1.20 20.03
N LEU A 321 -0.55 -0.98 18.87
CA LEU A 321 -0.61 -1.94 17.77
C LEU A 321 0.51 -1.62 16.79
N ILE A 322 1.22 -2.64 16.31
CA ILE A 322 2.39 -2.45 15.43
C ILE A 322 2.08 -2.68 13.94
N ALA A 323 0.84 -3.05 13.60
CA ALA A 323 0.36 -3.23 12.24
C ALA A 323 -0.81 -2.28 11.91
N PRO A 324 -0.54 -1.03 11.48
CA PRO A 324 -1.58 -0.03 11.21
C PRO A 324 -2.54 -0.42 10.08
N ALA A 325 -2.09 -1.26 9.13
CA ALA A 325 -2.91 -1.72 8.01
C ALA A 325 -4.17 -2.51 8.44
N LEU A 326 -4.11 -3.25 9.56
CA LEU A 326 -5.26 -3.98 10.13
C LEU A 326 -6.28 -3.07 10.82
N HIS A 327 -5.94 -1.79 11.05
CA HIS A 327 -6.77 -0.85 11.80
C HIS A 327 -7.44 0.17 10.87
N ALA A 328 -6.82 0.46 9.73
CA ALA A 328 -7.31 1.45 8.77
C ALA A 328 -8.17 0.86 7.64
N ASP A 329 -8.49 -0.44 7.69
CA ASP A 329 -9.31 -1.13 6.67
C ASP A 329 -10.82 -1.15 7.01
N GLY A 330 -11.20 -0.62 8.17
CA GLY A 330 -12.59 -0.53 8.62
C GLY A 330 -13.14 -1.83 9.21
N LYS A 331 -12.30 -2.84 9.46
CA LYS A 331 -12.67 -4.10 10.12
C LYS A 331 -12.15 -4.12 11.55
N VAL A 332 -12.93 -4.69 12.47
CA VAL A 332 -12.42 -5.03 13.81
C VAL A 332 -11.79 -6.41 13.72
N ASP A 333 -10.49 -6.45 13.48
CA ASP A 333 -9.71 -7.69 13.49
C ASP A 333 -9.27 -8.03 14.92
N LEU A 334 -9.84 -9.11 15.48
CA LEU A 334 -9.39 -9.67 16.74
C LEU A 334 -8.36 -10.76 16.48
N GLY A 335 -7.37 -10.87 17.36
CA GLY A 335 -6.39 -11.93 17.32
C GLY A 335 -5.39 -11.76 16.18
N ASP A 336 -5.45 -12.66 15.20
CA ASP A 336 -4.69 -12.59 13.94
C ASP A 336 -5.58 -12.20 12.72
N GLY A 337 -6.82 -11.77 12.97
CA GLY A 337 -7.77 -11.33 11.93
C GLY A 337 -8.46 -12.45 11.15
N SER A 338 -8.14 -13.73 11.43
CA SER A 338 -8.74 -14.87 10.72
C SER A 338 -10.22 -15.12 11.04
N GLY A 339 -10.74 -14.57 12.14
CA GLY A 339 -12.10 -14.83 12.64
C GLY A 339 -12.32 -16.26 13.13
N ARG A 340 -11.27 -17.08 13.22
CA ARG A 340 -11.30 -18.45 13.75
C ARG A 340 -11.04 -18.45 15.25
N CYS A 341 -11.40 -19.52 15.95
CA CYS A 341 -11.12 -19.65 17.39
C CYS A 341 -9.62 -19.52 17.69
N GLY A 342 -8.78 -20.03 16.77
CA GLY A 342 -7.33 -19.94 16.79
C GLY A 342 -6.74 -18.52 16.63
N ALA A 343 -7.58 -17.52 16.32
CA ALA A 343 -7.18 -16.10 16.33
C ALA A 343 -6.97 -15.60 17.76
N CYS A 344 -7.80 -16.04 18.70
CA CYS A 344 -7.75 -15.62 20.10
C CYS A 344 -7.16 -16.73 20.99
N HIS A 345 -7.53 -17.98 20.76
CA HIS A 345 -7.05 -19.15 21.48
C HIS A 345 -5.96 -19.90 20.69
N GLY A 346 -5.22 -20.79 21.35
CA GLY A 346 -4.21 -21.64 20.73
C GLY A 346 -3.24 -20.92 19.77
N ARG A 347 -2.99 -21.52 18.61
CA ARG A 347 -2.08 -20.99 17.58
C ARG A 347 -2.53 -21.37 16.16
N GLY A 348 -2.75 -20.36 15.32
CA GLY A 348 -3.11 -20.55 13.91
C GLY A 348 -4.42 -21.31 13.77
N ASP A 349 -4.40 -22.45 13.07
CA ASP A 349 -5.58 -23.31 12.90
C ASP A 349 -5.84 -24.24 14.10
N ASP A 350 -4.93 -24.31 15.07
CA ASP A 350 -5.15 -25.08 16.31
C ASP A 350 -5.76 -24.17 17.39
N PRO A 351 -7.05 -24.29 17.71
CA PRO A 351 -7.71 -23.41 18.67
C PRO A 351 -7.42 -23.78 20.12
N TRP A 352 -6.68 -24.86 20.40
CA TRP A 352 -6.44 -25.34 21.75
C TRP A 352 -5.44 -24.46 22.49
N PRO A 353 -5.82 -23.84 23.63
CA PRO A 353 -4.86 -23.14 24.46
C PRO A 353 -3.79 -24.07 25.01
N ASP A 354 -2.57 -23.54 25.08
CA ASP A 354 -1.41 -24.31 25.53
C ASP A 354 -1.17 -24.21 27.06
N THR A 355 -2.19 -23.80 27.82
CA THR A 355 -2.11 -23.44 29.24
C THR A 355 -2.91 -24.40 30.12
N GLY A 356 -2.33 -24.75 31.28
CA GLY A 356 -2.98 -25.57 32.30
C GLY A 356 -3.49 -26.91 31.76
N ALA A 357 -4.71 -27.27 32.15
CA ALA A 357 -5.33 -28.55 31.84
C ALA A 357 -5.66 -28.76 30.37
N HIS A 358 -5.67 -27.71 29.53
CA HIS A 358 -6.01 -27.85 28.10
C HIS A 358 -5.12 -28.87 27.39
N ARG A 359 -3.79 -28.84 27.61
CA ARG A 359 -2.87 -29.80 26.96
C ARG A 359 -3.16 -31.27 27.32
N ALA A 360 -3.65 -31.51 28.53
CA ALA A 360 -3.99 -32.87 28.99
C ALA A 360 -5.26 -33.39 28.29
N HIS A 361 -6.20 -32.50 27.97
CA HIS A 361 -7.51 -32.83 27.40
C HIS A 361 -7.56 -32.71 25.87
N ALA A 362 -6.68 -31.89 25.27
CA ALA A 362 -6.51 -31.75 23.83
C ALA A 362 -6.00 -33.04 23.18
N ALA A 363 -5.07 -33.71 23.86
CA ALA A 363 -4.41 -34.93 23.38
C ALA A 363 -4.14 -35.90 24.55
N PRO A 364 -5.19 -36.51 25.12
CA PRO A 364 -5.02 -37.49 26.19
C PRO A 364 -4.41 -38.79 25.65
N ALA A 365 -3.55 -39.44 26.44
CA ALA A 365 -2.85 -40.65 26.00
C ALA A 365 -3.74 -41.91 26.00
N SER A 366 -4.83 -41.89 26.78
CA SER A 366 -5.70 -43.04 27.04
C SER A 366 -7.17 -42.80 26.67
N ALA A 367 -7.48 -41.70 25.95
CA ALA A 367 -8.85 -41.30 25.60
C ALA A 367 -8.91 -40.57 24.24
N LEU A 368 -10.12 -40.28 23.78
CA LEU A 368 -10.34 -39.28 22.72
C LEU A 368 -10.16 -37.86 23.27
N GLN A 369 -9.90 -36.89 22.38
CA GLN A 369 -9.89 -35.47 22.71
C GLN A 369 -11.21 -35.09 23.39
N VAL A 370 -11.12 -34.37 24.51
CA VAL A 370 -12.32 -33.93 25.26
C VAL A 370 -12.87 -32.67 24.61
N ALA A 371 -14.17 -32.64 24.31
CA ALA A 371 -14.83 -31.49 23.70
C ALA A 371 -14.84 -30.28 24.66
N CYS A 372 -14.66 -29.06 24.14
CA CYS A 372 -14.57 -27.82 24.92
C CYS A 372 -15.79 -27.60 25.83
N GLU A 373 -16.98 -27.96 25.34
CA GLU A 373 -18.29 -27.85 26.00
C GLU A 373 -18.40 -28.73 27.25
N THR A 374 -17.43 -29.64 27.45
CA THR A 374 -17.30 -30.40 28.70
C THR A 374 -16.94 -29.49 29.88
N CYS A 375 -16.25 -28.38 29.62
CA CYS A 375 -15.68 -27.51 30.66
C CYS A 375 -16.34 -26.14 30.71
N HIS A 376 -16.61 -25.53 29.56
CA HIS A 376 -17.20 -24.20 29.47
C HIS A 376 -18.07 -24.11 28.23
N ASP A 377 -18.96 -23.13 28.18
CA ASP A 377 -19.68 -22.82 26.96
C ASP A 377 -18.68 -22.42 25.87
N ALA A 378 -18.66 -23.19 24.78
CA ALA A 378 -17.95 -22.86 23.57
C ALA A 378 -19.00 -22.51 22.50
N PRO A 379 -18.96 -21.31 21.89
CA PRO A 379 -19.89 -20.95 20.84
C PRO A 379 -19.75 -21.89 19.65
N GLY A 380 -20.86 -22.24 19.02
CA GLY A 380 -20.86 -22.96 17.76
C GLY A 380 -20.21 -22.15 16.64
N ALA A 381 -19.91 -22.81 15.51
CA ALA A 381 -19.35 -22.13 14.34
C ALA A 381 -20.28 -20.99 13.87
N GLY A 382 -19.78 -19.75 13.91
CA GLY A 382 -20.52 -18.54 13.53
C GLY A 382 -21.29 -17.85 14.65
N GLU A 383 -21.30 -18.40 15.87
CA GLU A 383 -21.87 -17.74 17.03
C GLU A 383 -20.90 -16.70 17.62
N ALA A 384 -21.46 -15.61 18.15
CA ALA A 384 -20.67 -14.60 18.83
C ALA A 384 -20.11 -15.15 20.14
N HIS A 385 -18.79 -15.08 20.30
CA HIS A 385 -18.15 -15.41 21.57
C HIS A 385 -18.61 -14.43 22.67
N PRO A 386 -18.87 -14.89 23.92
CA PRO A 386 -19.18 -14.00 25.03
C PRO A 386 -18.16 -12.86 25.15
N ARG A 387 -18.66 -11.61 25.21
CA ARG A 387 -17.86 -10.40 25.43
C ARG A 387 -17.57 -10.28 26.92
N GLY A 388 -16.30 -10.24 27.36
CA GLY A 388 -16.01 -10.14 28.79
C GLY A 388 -14.53 -10.23 29.19
N THR A 389 -14.29 -10.15 30.51
CA THR A 389 -13.04 -9.88 31.23
C THR A 389 -11.93 -10.95 31.17
N GLY A 390 -11.89 -11.77 30.11
CA GLY A 390 -10.77 -12.66 29.81
C GLY A 390 -10.77 -14.02 30.49
N THR A 391 -11.82 -14.40 31.23
CA THR A 391 -11.98 -15.78 31.74
C THR A 391 -13.35 -16.34 31.37
N PRO A 392 -13.44 -17.47 30.64
CA PRO A 392 -14.73 -18.10 30.36
C PRO A 392 -15.36 -18.59 31.66
N ALA A 393 -16.68 -18.46 31.77
CA ALA A 393 -17.42 -19.08 32.86
C ALA A 393 -17.31 -20.60 32.72
N ILE A 394 -16.75 -21.27 33.72
CA ILE A 394 -16.67 -22.73 33.76
C ILE A 394 -18.07 -23.28 34.03
N ARG A 395 -18.59 -24.08 33.09
CA ARG A 395 -19.87 -24.77 33.16
C ARG A 395 -19.65 -26.22 32.77
N LEU A 396 -19.34 -27.05 33.76
CA LEU A 396 -19.05 -28.47 33.53
C LEU A 396 -20.29 -29.21 33.03
N ALA A 397 -20.17 -29.88 31.88
CA ALA A 397 -21.27 -30.58 31.22
C ALA A 397 -20.76 -31.79 30.42
N GLY A 398 -21.67 -32.47 29.71
CA GLY A 398 -21.34 -33.58 28.82
C GLY A 398 -20.61 -34.72 29.53
N LEU A 399 -19.36 -34.97 29.13
CA LEU A 399 -18.56 -36.05 29.71
C LEU A 399 -18.28 -35.84 31.21
N ALA A 400 -18.16 -34.59 31.68
CA ALA A 400 -17.86 -34.28 33.07
C ALA A 400 -18.97 -34.75 34.03
N THR A 401 -20.24 -34.73 33.60
CA THR A 401 -21.40 -35.07 34.43
C THR A 401 -22.01 -36.44 34.10
N ARG A 402 -21.39 -37.19 33.17
CA ARG A 402 -21.86 -38.52 32.75
C ARG A 402 -22.02 -39.46 33.95
N GLY A 403 -23.09 -40.25 33.96
CA GLY A 403 -23.39 -41.15 35.08
C GLY A 403 -23.99 -40.46 36.31
N GLY A 404 -24.52 -39.24 36.15
CA GLY A 404 -25.18 -38.50 37.23
C GLY A 404 -24.22 -37.81 38.20
N ARG A 405 -22.97 -37.58 37.76
CA ARG A 405 -21.91 -37.01 38.60
C ARG A 405 -22.13 -35.52 38.85
N ARG A 406 -21.75 -35.07 40.04
CA ARG A 406 -21.86 -33.68 40.49
C ARG A 406 -20.54 -32.95 40.27
N ALA A 407 -20.25 -32.69 39.00
CA ALA A 407 -19.02 -32.03 38.58
C ALA A 407 -18.93 -30.62 39.17
N SER A 408 -17.78 -30.29 39.75
CA SER A 408 -17.51 -28.97 40.34
C SER A 408 -16.11 -28.45 40.01
N TYR A 409 -16.02 -27.14 39.83
CA TYR A 409 -14.77 -26.41 39.71
C TYR A 409 -14.71 -25.32 40.79
N ASP A 410 -13.67 -25.33 41.61
CA ASP A 410 -13.38 -24.26 42.57
C ASP A 410 -12.47 -23.21 41.91
N PRO A 411 -12.96 -21.98 41.64
CA PRO A 411 -12.18 -20.95 40.99
C PRO A 411 -11.05 -20.36 41.85
N VAL A 412 -11.09 -20.54 43.18
CA VAL A 412 -10.07 -20.03 44.12
C VAL A 412 -8.88 -20.99 44.13
N THR A 413 -9.13 -22.27 44.40
CA THR A 413 -8.06 -23.28 44.42
C THR A 413 -7.70 -23.79 43.03
N LYS A 414 -8.54 -23.50 42.03
CA LYS A 414 -8.52 -24.00 40.66
C LYS A 414 -8.65 -25.52 40.59
N THR A 415 -9.44 -26.11 41.48
CA THR A 415 -9.55 -27.58 41.62
C THR A 415 -10.79 -28.10 40.89
N CYS A 416 -10.63 -29.20 40.15
CA CYS A 416 -11.73 -29.92 39.48
C CYS A 416 -12.05 -31.20 40.25
N SER A 417 -13.31 -31.46 40.57
CA SER A 417 -13.72 -32.65 41.33
C SER A 417 -15.14 -33.12 41.00
N GLY A 418 -15.45 -34.37 41.38
CA GLY A 418 -16.79 -34.95 41.21
C GLY A 418 -17.20 -35.10 39.76
N THR A 419 -16.22 -35.23 38.86
CA THR A 419 -16.43 -35.45 37.42
C THR A 419 -16.23 -36.92 37.10
N TYR A 420 -16.82 -37.40 36.01
CA TYR A 420 -16.72 -38.79 35.56
C TYR A 420 -15.29 -39.39 35.60
N CYS A 421 -14.25 -38.58 35.34
CA CYS A 421 -12.86 -39.01 35.39
C CYS A 421 -12.10 -38.59 36.67
N HIS A 422 -12.53 -37.52 37.36
CA HIS A 422 -11.82 -36.93 38.50
C HIS A 422 -12.56 -37.26 39.81
N GLU A 423 -12.77 -38.54 40.04
CA GLU A 423 -13.32 -39.09 41.28
C GLU A 423 -13.12 -40.62 41.41
N GLY A 424 -12.35 -41.24 40.50
CA GLY A 424 -12.22 -42.70 40.46
C GLY A 424 -11.48 -43.26 41.67
N SER A 425 -12.02 -44.34 42.24
CA SER A 425 -11.39 -45.02 43.36
C SER A 425 -10.02 -45.57 42.97
N GLY A 426 -8.99 -45.26 43.76
CA GLY A 426 -7.60 -45.64 43.48
C GLY A 426 -6.89 -44.81 42.41
N ALA A 427 -7.52 -43.72 41.92
CA ALA A 427 -6.90 -42.80 40.97
C ALA A 427 -5.75 -42.01 41.58
N ALA A 428 -4.68 -41.81 40.81
CA ALA A 428 -3.58 -40.94 41.19
C ALA A 428 -3.97 -39.44 41.18
N LEU A 429 -4.99 -39.04 40.41
CA LEU A 429 -5.44 -37.66 40.25
C LEU A 429 -6.96 -37.54 40.41
N ALA A 430 -7.47 -37.91 41.59
CA ALA A 430 -8.90 -37.86 41.88
C ALA A 430 -9.48 -36.43 42.03
N ALA A 431 -8.65 -35.41 42.23
CA ALA A 431 -9.09 -34.01 42.30
C ALA A 431 -7.97 -33.06 41.84
N PRO A 432 -7.62 -33.07 40.55
CA PRO A 432 -6.49 -32.29 40.05
C PRO A 432 -6.81 -30.79 40.03
N ARG A 433 -5.76 -29.98 40.12
CA ARG A 433 -5.82 -28.55 39.87
C ARG A 433 -5.66 -28.28 38.38
N TRP A 434 -6.25 -27.19 37.91
CA TRP A 434 -6.13 -26.67 36.55
C TRP A 434 -4.68 -26.55 36.07
N THR A 435 -3.76 -26.28 36.99
CA THR A 435 -2.34 -26.06 36.70
C THR A 435 -1.49 -27.32 36.78
N ASP A 436 -2.04 -28.48 37.14
CA ASP A 436 -1.27 -29.72 37.31
C ASP A 436 -0.75 -30.29 35.97
N GLY A 437 -1.18 -29.74 34.84
CA GLY A 437 -0.59 -30.02 33.53
C GLY A 437 -0.84 -31.44 33.02
N ALA A 438 0.05 -31.93 32.15
CA ALA A 438 -0.13 -33.16 31.36
C ALA A 438 0.18 -34.47 32.11
N ASP A 439 0.42 -34.42 33.43
CA ASP A 439 0.81 -35.60 34.21
C ASP A 439 -0.34 -36.64 34.37
N ALA A 440 -1.54 -36.32 33.88
CA ALA A 440 -2.71 -37.20 33.83
C ALA A 440 -2.73 -38.23 32.68
N ARG A 441 -1.58 -38.56 32.06
CA ARG A 441 -1.50 -39.42 30.86
C ARG A 441 -1.43 -40.94 31.14
N ALA A 442 -1.14 -41.36 32.37
CA ALA A 442 -1.06 -42.78 32.71
C ALA A 442 -2.45 -43.40 32.95
N CYS A 443 -2.62 -44.71 32.69
CA CYS A 443 -3.92 -45.39 32.88
C CYS A 443 -4.46 -45.29 34.32
N ASN A 444 -3.59 -45.14 35.33
CA ASN A 444 -3.98 -44.98 36.72
C ASN A 444 -4.36 -43.54 37.12
N SER A 445 -4.39 -42.59 36.17
CA SER A 445 -4.75 -41.20 36.47
C SER A 445 -6.23 -41.02 36.78
N CYS A 446 -7.11 -41.81 36.15
CA CYS A 446 -8.57 -41.73 36.32
C CYS A 446 -9.14 -42.72 37.35
N HIS A 447 -8.48 -43.86 37.59
CA HIS A 447 -8.89 -44.91 38.52
C HIS A 447 -7.70 -45.80 38.88
N GLY A 448 -7.84 -46.73 39.82
CA GLY A 448 -6.83 -47.77 40.03
C GLY A 448 -6.62 -48.59 38.75
N ALA A 449 -5.38 -48.94 38.43
CA ALA A 449 -5.05 -49.83 37.31
C ALA A 449 -4.17 -50.98 37.83
N PRO A 450 -4.73 -52.19 38.07
CA PRO A 450 -6.11 -52.61 37.79
C PRO A 450 -7.16 -51.92 38.71
N PRO A 451 -8.43 -51.80 38.27
CA PRO A 451 -9.52 -51.24 39.07
C PRO A 451 -9.62 -51.87 40.47
N PRO A 452 -10.09 -51.15 41.50
CA PRO A 452 -10.25 -51.71 42.84
C PRO A 452 -11.17 -52.95 42.88
N PRO A 453 -11.10 -53.75 43.96
CA PRO A 453 -12.02 -54.87 44.19
C PRO A 453 -13.50 -54.48 43.97
N PRO A 454 -14.33 -55.36 43.38
CA PRO A 454 -14.11 -56.80 43.21
C PRO A 454 -13.34 -57.20 41.94
N HIS A 455 -12.75 -56.25 41.20
CA HIS A 455 -11.98 -56.57 40.00
C HIS A 455 -10.69 -57.35 40.33
N ALA A 456 -10.35 -58.31 39.47
CA ALA A 456 -9.17 -59.14 39.68
C ALA A 456 -7.89 -58.29 39.58
N GLN A 457 -7.06 -58.32 40.62
CA GLN A 457 -5.80 -57.58 40.67
C GLN A 457 -4.72 -58.34 39.87
N SER A 458 -4.59 -58.04 38.57
CA SER A 458 -3.65 -58.69 37.66
C SER A 458 -2.69 -57.70 36.99
N ALA A 459 -1.42 -58.09 36.86
CA ALA A 459 -0.38 -57.31 36.19
C ALA A 459 -0.46 -57.31 34.65
N THR A 460 -1.47 -57.97 34.07
CA THR A 460 -1.70 -58.03 32.61
C THR A 460 -3.12 -57.63 32.21
N CYS A 461 -3.89 -57.11 33.18
CA CYS A 461 -5.33 -56.90 33.07
C CYS A 461 -6.10 -58.16 32.59
N GLY A 462 -5.54 -59.37 32.77
CA GLY A 462 -6.20 -60.62 32.32
C GLY A 462 -6.08 -60.93 30.83
N GLY A 463 -5.31 -60.16 30.05
CA GLY A 463 -4.97 -60.47 28.65
C GLY A 463 -6.18 -60.83 27.77
N ALA A 464 -6.02 -61.83 26.89
CA ALA A 464 -7.08 -62.28 25.99
C ALA A 464 -8.31 -62.88 26.72
N ALA A 465 -8.17 -63.30 27.99
CA ALA A 465 -9.23 -63.99 28.73
C ALA A 465 -10.36 -63.06 29.21
N CYS A 466 -10.03 -61.81 29.56
CA CYS A 466 -11.02 -60.83 30.05
C CYS A 466 -11.09 -59.56 29.19
N HIS A 467 -10.04 -59.25 28.43
CA HIS A 467 -9.96 -58.02 27.64
C HIS A 467 -9.55 -58.26 26.18
N GLU A 468 -9.69 -59.48 25.64
CA GLU A 468 -9.65 -59.84 24.20
C GLU A 468 -8.86 -58.86 23.28
N GLY A 469 -7.55 -58.72 23.45
CA GLY A 469 -6.72 -57.87 22.57
C GLY A 469 -6.91 -56.35 22.71
N ARG A 470 -7.72 -55.90 23.68
CA ARG A 470 -7.88 -54.50 24.08
C ARG A 470 -6.72 -54.03 24.98
N THR A 471 -5.89 -54.94 25.47
CA THR A 471 -4.70 -54.65 26.29
C THR A 471 -3.43 -55.34 25.79
N THR A 472 -2.28 -54.72 26.08
CA THR A 472 -0.94 -55.31 25.96
C THR A 472 -0.22 -55.10 27.29
N GLY A 473 -0.20 -56.12 28.15
CA GLY A 473 0.24 -55.96 29.54
C GLY A 473 -0.70 -55.02 30.30
N LEU A 474 -0.17 -53.97 30.94
CA LEU A 474 -0.95 -52.93 31.63
C LEU A 474 -1.38 -51.76 30.73
N ALA A 475 -1.06 -51.78 29.42
CA ALA A 475 -1.38 -50.71 28.49
C ALA A 475 -2.62 -51.03 27.64
N MET A 476 -3.46 -50.04 27.34
CA MET A 476 -4.59 -50.18 26.41
C MET A 476 -4.12 -50.10 24.95
N THR A 477 -4.65 -50.96 24.08
CA THR A 477 -4.49 -50.83 22.63
C THR A 477 -5.33 -49.68 22.07
N ALA A 478 -5.09 -49.26 20.84
CA ALA A 478 -5.88 -48.18 20.22
C ALA A 478 -7.38 -48.50 20.18
N ALA A 479 -7.76 -49.76 19.91
CA ALA A 479 -9.14 -50.22 19.96
C ALA A 479 -9.70 -50.21 21.39
N GLY A 480 -8.90 -50.66 22.38
CA GLY A 480 -9.29 -50.59 23.80
C GLY A 480 -9.57 -49.18 24.29
N ARG A 481 -8.78 -48.18 23.84
CA ARG A 481 -9.01 -46.76 24.20
C ARG A 481 -10.35 -46.21 23.71
N LEU A 482 -10.84 -46.65 22.55
CA LEU A 482 -12.11 -46.19 22.00
C LEU A 482 -13.33 -46.70 22.80
N SER A 483 -13.27 -47.93 23.31
CA SER A 483 -14.34 -48.56 24.10
C SER A 483 -14.28 -48.27 25.60
N HIS A 484 -13.18 -47.72 26.11
CA HIS A 484 -13.01 -47.54 27.56
C HIS A 484 -13.53 -46.18 28.08
N VAL A 485 -13.59 -45.15 27.22
CA VAL A 485 -13.90 -43.76 27.62
C VAL A 485 -15.22 -43.25 27.04
N ASP A 486 -15.99 -44.09 26.33
CA ASP A 486 -17.36 -43.77 25.91
C ASP A 486 -18.37 -43.75 27.08
N GLY A 487 -17.92 -44.24 28.24
CA GLY A 487 -18.67 -44.31 29.48
C GLY A 487 -19.67 -45.45 29.55
N VAL A 488 -19.46 -46.50 28.74
CA VAL A 488 -20.19 -47.77 28.79
C VAL A 488 -19.24 -48.85 29.26
N ILE A 489 -19.63 -49.61 30.29
CA ILE A 489 -18.90 -50.82 30.69
C ILE A 489 -19.50 -51.99 29.92
N ASP A 490 -18.88 -52.34 28.78
CA ASP A 490 -19.24 -53.54 28.04
C ASP A 490 -18.73 -54.77 28.80
N ARG A 491 -19.65 -55.46 29.47
CA ARG A 491 -19.39 -56.82 29.98
C ARG A 491 -19.66 -57.78 28.83
N GLY A 492 -18.69 -58.63 28.49
CA GLY A 492 -18.94 -59.75 27.57
C GLY A 492 -20.13 -60.59 28.05
N PRO A 493 -20.83 -61.32 27.16
CA PRO A 493 -21.92 -62.19 27.56
C PRO A 493 -21.43 -63.20 28.61
N PRO A 494 -22.31 -63.60 29.55
CA PRO A 494 -21.96 -64.50 30.65
C PRO A 494 -21.41 -65.85 30.20
#